data_AF-A0A5B0KNU9-F1
#
_entry.id   AF-A0A5B0KNU9-F1
#
_cell.length_a   1.000
_cell.length_b   1.000
_cell.length_c   1.000
_cell.angle_alpha   90.00
_cell.angle_beta   90.00
_cell.angle_gamma   90.00
#
_symmetry.space_group_name_H-M   'P 1'
#
loop_
_entity.id
_entity.type
_entity.pdbx_description
1 polymer ?
#
loop_
_entity_poly.entity_id
_entity_poly.type
_entity_poly.pdbx_seq_one_letter_code
_entity_poly.pdbx_strand_id
1 'polypeptide(L)'
;MRIKRLYTEPATIDPITFERGVNFILGEGDYTSSKNNGVGKSLCIEFLNFSLLKRKADSRVAKIPKDRFDPATFICVDFELNGDQYTIKRSLDESEQPRISVSGQETIYAKLEDATNFLTGRMFPGLNDTSVGFREILGPLIRDERSEFKSIVAAYDTKARVPDNYAPHLMLLGIDLNIYRSIKVILKELEAIAAEEGRIKESVQLVRQKDFKEARSDLNALEEEVETIREGIDALESAPAYDVVRGEILDIEDKMADLRRRKSTDQNLAFIDSSH
;
A
#
# COMPACT_ATOMS: atom_id res chain seq x y z
N MET A 1 -18.78 -19.15 15.17
CA MET A 1 -18.80 -18.54 16.51
C MET A 1 -20.23 -18.20 16.88
N ARG A 2 -20.65 -18.38 18.14
CA ARG A 2 -21.96 -17.96 18.65
C ARG A 2 -21.82 -17.30 20.02
N ILE A 3 -22.26 -16.06 20.16
CA ILE A 3 -22.33 -15.38 21.46
C ILE A 3 -23.49 -15.98 22.26
N LYS A 4 -23.27 -16.23 23.55
CA LYS A 4 -24.26 -16.81 24.47
C LYS A 4 -24.71 -15.82 25.52
N ARG A 5 -23.78 -15.03 26.07
CA ARG A 5 -24.09 -14.14 27.19
C ARG A 5 -23.17 -12.94 27.23
N LEU A 6 -23.71 -11.78 27.62
CA LEU A 6 -22.97 -10.58 28.01
C LEU A 6 -23.38 -10.20 29.43
N TYR A 7 -22.40 -9.94 30.30
CA TYR A 7 -22.65 -9.56 31.70
C TYR A 7 -21.46 -8.80 32.27
N THR A 8 -21.58 -8.34 33.52
CA THR A 8 -20.49 -7.69 34.25
C THR A 8 -20.17 -8.37 35.57
N GLU A 9 -18.91 -8.25 36.01
CA GLU A 9 -18.44 -8.66 37.32
C GLU A 9 -17.67 -7.50 37.98
N PRO A 10 -18.14 -6.94 39.12
CA PRO A 10 -19.40 -7.25 39.79
C PRO A 10 -20.63 -6.91 38.92
N ALA A 11 -21.79 -7.49 39.25
CA ALA A 11 -23.02 -7.32 38.47
C ALA A 11 -23.55 -5.88 38.55
N THR A 12 -23.14 -5.06 37.59
CA THR A 12 -23.57 -3.65 37.41
C THR A 12 -24.68 -3.49 36.38
N ILE A 13 -24.84 -4.46 35.50
CA ILE A 13 -25.93 -4.53 34.51
C ILE A 13 -26.61 -5.89 34.58
N ASP A 14 -27.87 -5.94 34.15
CA ASP A 14 -28.58 -7.21 33.97
C ASP A 14 -27.91 -8.03 32.85
N PRO A 15 -27.63 -9.32 33.09
CA PRO A 15 -27.05 -10.19 32.08
C PRO A 15 -27.95 -10.31 30.84
N ILE A 16 -27.36 -10.11 29.67
CA ILE A 16 -28.04 -10.31 28.38
C ILE A 16 -27.72 -11.71 27.89
N THR A 17 -28.75 -12.52 27.64
CA THR A 17 -28.61 -13.87 27.08
C THR A 17 -28.98 -13.85 25.60
N PHE A 18 -28.18 -14.52 24.78
CA PHE A 18 -28.39 -14.64 23.34
C PHE A 18 -28.84 -16.07 22.99
N GLU A 19 -30.00 -16.18 22.38
CA GLU A 19 -30.57 -17.46 21.95
C GLU A 19 -30.09 -17.84 20.54
N ARG A 20 -30.46 -19.06 20.11
CA ARG A 20 -30.22 -19.50 18.73
C ARG A 20 -31.11 -18.71 17.78
N GLY A 21 -30.55 -18.31 16.64
CA GLY A 21 -31.28 -17.58 15.60
C GLY A 21 -31.00 -16.08 15.66
N VAL A 22 -32.02 -15.28 15.37
CA VAL A 22 -31.91 -13.81 15.29
C VAL A 22 -32.31 -13.20 16.63
N ASN A 23 -31.38 -12.45 17.24
CA ASN A 23 -31.60 -11.75 18.49
C ASN A 23 -31.82 -10.26 18.20
N PHE A 24 -32.85 -9.64 18.79
CA PHE A 24 -33.15 -8.22 18.62
C PHE A 24 -32.92 -7.48 19.94
N ILE A 25 -32.05 -6.47 19.92
CA ILE A 25 -31.89 -5.53 21.05
C ILE A 25 -32.76 -4.31 20.75
N LEU A 26 -33.94 -4.28 21.35
CA LEU A 26 -34.88 -3.18 21.25
C LEU A 26 -34.67 -2.22 22.42
N GLY A 27 -34.96 -0.94 22.21
CA GLY A 27 -34.93 0.03 23.29
C GLY A 27 -36.28 0.70 23.34
N GLU A 28 -36.89 0.62 24.51
CA GLU A 28 -38.19 1.19 24.79
C GLU A 28 -38.11 2.72 24.81
N GLY A 29 -39.16 3.37 24.30
CA GLY A 29 -39.26 4.82 24.38
C GLY A 29 -39.90 5.22 25.70
N ASP A 30 -39.28 6.14 26.42
CA ASP A 30 -39.89 6.74 27.59
C ASP A 30 -41.01 7.71 27.15
N TYR A 31 -42.21 7.58 27.73
CA TYR A 31 -43.32 8.51 27.50
C TYR A 31 -42.99 9.97 27.85
N THR A 32 -41.90 10.21 28.59
CA THR A 32 -41.43 11.53 29.03
C THR A 32 -40.40 12.16 28.09
N SER A 33 -39.84 11.42 27.13
CA SER A 33 -38.89 11.99 26.17
C SER A 33 -39.09 11.42 24.78
N SER A 34 -39.34 12.28 23.81
CA SER A 34 -39.47 11.94 22.38
C SER A 34 -38.15 11.50 21.72
N LYS A 35 -37.11 11.21 22.51
CA LYS A 35 -35.76 10.84 22.06
C LYS A 35 -35.32 9.54 22.73
N ASN A 36 -35.46 8.42 22.02
CA ASN A 36 -34.95 7.09 22.42
C ASN A 36 -33.41 6.98 22.36
N ASN A 37 -32.68 8.10 22.31
CA ASN A 37 -31.23 8.17 22.21
C ASN A 37 -30.64 8.25 23.62
N GLY A 38 -30.14 7.12 24.14
CA GLY A 38 -29.48 7.07 25.45
C GLY A 38 -29.77 5.84 26.30
N VAL A 39 -30.71 4.98 25.88
CA VAL A 39 -31.15 3.78 26.63
C VAL A 39 -30.16 2.60 26.62
N GLY A 40 -28.90 2.82 26.28
CA GLY A 40 -27.85 1.79 26.37
C GLY A 40 -27.75 0.80 25.20
N LYS A 41 -28.64 0.81 24.21
CA LYS A 41 -28.58 -0.06 23.01
C LYS A 41 -27.19 -0.14 22.36
N SER A 42 -26.64 1.00 21.96
CA SER A 42 -25.33 1.08 21.33
C SER A 42 -24.20 0.72 22.30
N LEU A 43 -24.40 0.94 23.60
CA LEU A 43 -23.42 0.58 24.63
C LEU A 43 -23.33 -0.95 24.79
N CYS A 44 -24.43 -1.69 24.69
CA CYS A 44 -24.42 -3.16 24.71
C CYS A 44 -23.58 -3.74 23.57
N ILE A 45 -23.74 -3.23 22.35
CA ILE A 45 -22.92 -3.64 21.20
C ILE A 45 -21.45 -3.25 21.42
N GLU A 46 -21.19 -2.09 22.00
CA GLU A 46 -19.82 -1.68 22.31
C GLU A 46 -19.18 -2.55 23.40
N PHE A 47 -19.93 -2.99 24.42
CA PHE A 47 -19.46 -3.94 25.43
C PHE A 47 -19.08 -5.29 24.83
N LEU A 48 -19.89 -5.80 23.88
CA LEU A 48 -19.51 -6.98 23.11
C LEU A 48 -18.22 -6.74 22.32
N ASN A 49 -18.15 -5.64 21.57
CA ASN A 49 -16.99 -5.35 20.72
C ASN A 49 -15.70 -5.16 21.54
N PHE A 50 -15.79 -4.45 22.67
CA PHE A 50 -14.72 -4.28 23.64
C PHE A 50 -14.27 -5.62 24.22
N SER A 51 -15.18 -6.43 24.74
CA SER A 51 -14.82 -7.73 25.31
C SER A 51 -14.20 -8.66 24.27
N LEU A 52 -14.68 -8.60 23.03
CA LEU A 52 -14.11 -9.31 21.88
C LEU A 52 -12.83 -8.65 21.33
N LEU A 53 -11.97 -8.16 22.22
CA LEU A 53 -10.60 -7.69 21.97
C LEU A 53 -10.44 -6.39 21.16
N LYS A 54 -11.47 -5.53 21.05
CA LYS A 54 -11.29 -4.18 20.47
C LYS A 54 -10.31 -3.35 21.32
N ARG A 55 -9.44 -2.56 20.69
CA ARG A 55 -8.50 -1.68 21.40
C ARG A 55 -9.24 -0.64 22.24
N LYS A 56 -8.73 -0.36 23.44
CA LYS A 56 -9.36 0.63 24.36
C LYS A 56 -9.44 2.02 23.73
N ALA A 57 -8.40 2.46 23.04
CA ALA A 57 -8.35 3.77 22.38
C ALA A 57 -9.46 3.96 21.32
N ASP A 58 -9.86 2.87 20.66
CA ASP A 58 -10.88 2.87 19.61
C ASP A 58 -12.29 2.61 20.19
N SER A 59 -12.38 2.26 21.48
CA SER A 59 -13.63 1.86 22.10
C SER A 59 -14.33 3.01 22.82
N ARG A 60 -15.66 3.07 22.70
CA ARG A 60 -16.47 4.04 23.44
C ARG A 60 -16.63 3.70 24.91
N VAL A 61 -16.33 2.47 25.33
CA VAL A 61 -16.31 2.09 26.76
C VAL A 61 -15.34 2.98 27.53
N ALA A 62 -14.21 3.35 26.91
CA ALA A 62 -13.22 4.24 27.53
C ALA A 62 -13.72 5.67 27.79
N LYS A 63 -14.87 6.05 27.21
CA LYS A 63 -15.48 7.38 27.37
C LYS A 63 -16.58 7.41 28.44
N ILE A 64 -16.87 6.27 29.06
CA ILE A 64 -17.86 6.21 30.13
C ILE A 64 -17.28 6.89 31.38
N PRO A 65 -17.99 7.85 31.99
CA PRO A 65 -17.55 8.48 33.22
C PRO A 65 -17.36 7.46 34.36
N LYS A 66 -16.27 7.62 35.14
CA LYS A 66 -15.91 6.68 36.23
C LYS A 66 -16.96 6.60 37.34
N ASP A 67 -17.71 7.67 37.54
CA ASP A 67 -18.83 7.74 38.48
C ASP A 67 -20.03 6.88 38.05
N ARG A 68 -20.13 6.55 36.75
CA ARG A 68 -21.22 5.72 36.21
C ARG A 68 -20.84 4.28 35.95
N PHE A 69 -19.55 4.02 35.71
CA PHE A 69 -19.05 2.68 35.47
C PHE A 69 -17.64 2.57 36.06
N ASP A 70 -17.50 1.72 37.07
CA ASP A 70 -16.21 1.48 37.72
C ASP A 70 -15.23 0.85 36.71
N PRO A 71 -14.07 1.49 36.43
CA PRO A 71 -13.06 0.96 35.52
C PRO A 71 -12.54 -0.44 35.86
N ALA A 72 -12.65 -0.87 37.13
CA ALA A 72 -12.28 -2.20 37.57
C ALA A 72 -13.32 -3.27 37.24
N THR A 73 -14.55 -2.88 36.86
CA THR A 73 -15.62 -3.81 36.49
C THR A 73 -15.23 -4.58 35.22
N PHE A 74 -15.27 -5.90 35.29
CA PHE A 74 -15.08 -6.77 34.15
C PHE A 74 -16.35 -6.84 33.31
N ILE A 75 -16.22 -6.55 32.03
CA ILE A 75 -17.21 -6.88 31.01
C ILE A 75 -16.87 -8.27 30.51
N CYS A 76 -17.86 -9.17 30.61
CA CYS A 76 -17.69 -10.60 30.38
C CYS A 76 -18.58 -11.05 29.22
N VAL A 77 -17.99 -11.79 28.28
CA VAL A 77 -18.72 -12.38 27.15
C VAL A 77 -18.47 -13.88 27.10
N ASP A 78 -19.56 -14.63 27.18
CA ASP A 78 -19.55 -16.07 26.93
C ASP A 78 -19.90 -16.33 25.48
N PHE A 79 -19.11 -17.15 24.80
CA PHE A 79 -19.37 -17.56 23.42
C PHE A 79 -18.85 -18.97 23.15
N GLU A 80 -19.31 -19.52 22.03
CA GLU A 80 -18.93 -20.82 21.54
C GLU A 80 -18.19 -20.69 20.22
N LEU A 81 -17.06 -21.37 20.11
CA LEU A 81 -16.24 -21.41 18.92
C LEU A 81 -15.80 -22.85 18.67
N ASN A 82 -16.14 -23.39 17.49
CA ASN A 82 -15.83 -24.77 17.10
C ASN A 82 -16.28 -25.84 18.11
N GLY A 83 -17.39 -25.59 18.82
CA GLY A 83 -17.96 -26.48 19.84
C GLY A 83 -17.48 -26.20 21.27
N ASP A 84 -16.31 -25.58 21.42
CA ASP A 84 -15.73 -25.24 22.72
C ASP A 84 -16.36 -23.98 23.32
N GLN A 85 -16.44 -23.93 24.65
CA GLN A 85 -16.97 -22.80 25.40
C GLN A 85 -15.83 -21.87 25.83
N TYR A 86 -16.02 -20.58 25.55
CA TYR A 86 -15.08 -19.52 25.88
C TYR A 86 -15.77 -18.45 26.71
N THR A 87 -15.05 -17.92 27.69
CA THR A 87 -15.42 -16.68 28.38
C THR A 87 -14.26 -15.70 28.26
N ILE A 88 -14.51 -14.50 27.75
CA ILE A 88 -13.54 -13.40 27.81
C ILE A 88 -13.98 -12.41 28.87
N LYS A 89 -13.08 -12.04 29.77
CA LYS A 89 -13.25 -10.97 30.76
C LYS A 89 -12.26 -9.86 30.49
N ARG A 90 -12.75 -8.61 30.40
CA ARG A 90 -11.91 -7.41 30.28
C ARG A 90 -12.50 -6.26 31.08
N SER A 91 -11.66 -5.52 31.79
CA SER A 91 -12.02 -4.26 32.43
C SER A 91 -11.32 -3.09 31.75
N LEU A 92 -11.68 -1.85 32.11
CA LEU A 92 -10.98 -0.66 31.58
C LEU A 92 -9.59 -0.49 32.20
N ASP A 93 -9.39 -0.96 33.44
CA ASP A 93 -8.10 -0.94 34.13
C ASP A 93 -7.14 -1.99 33.57
N GLU A 94 -7.63 -3.22 33.34
CA GLU A 94 -6.85 -4.33 32.78
C GLU A 94 -7.10 -4.51 31.28
N SER A 95 -7.35 -3.42 30.55
CA SER A 95 -7.77 -3.51 29.16
C SER A 95 -6.77 -4.23 28.25
N GLU A 96 -5.47 -4.11 28.50
CA GLU A 96 -4.43 -4.79 27.70
C GLU A 96 -4.14 -6.22 28.17
N GLN A 97 -4.75 -6.66 29.27
CA GLN A 97 -4.56 -7.96 29.89
C GLN A 97 -5.87 -8.75 29.94
N PRO A 98 -6.42 -9.14 28.77
CA PRO A 98 -7.66 -9.90 28.74
C PRO A 98 -7.49 -11.25 29.41
N ARG A 99 -8.55 -11.71 30.09
CA ARG A 99 -8.62 -13.04 30.68
C ARG A 99 -9.52 -13.89 29.80
N ILE A 100 -9.03 -15.04 29.36
CA ILE A 100 -9.80 -15.97 28.54
C ILE A 100 -9.88 -17.30 29.28
N SER A 101 -11.10 -17.75 29.55
CA SER A 101 -11.36 -19.08 30.09
C SER A 101 -11.84 -20.02 28.99
N VAL A 102 -11.24 -21.20 28.91
CA VAL A 102 -11.64 -22.28 28.00
C VAL A 102 -11.91 -23.52 28.84
N SER A 103 -13.13 -24.07 28.77
CA SER A 103 -13.53 -25.25 29.55
C SER A 103 -13.22 -25.16 31.06
N GLY A 104 -13.28 -23.94 31.62
CA GLY A 104 -13.03 -23.67 33.04
C GLY A 104 -11.58 -23.33 33.40
N GLN A 105 -10.62 -23.42 32.48
CA GLN A 105 -9.25 -22.97 32.70
C GLN A 105 -9.07 -21.53 32.25
N GLU A 106 -8.85 -20.63 33.20
CA GLU A 106 -8.59 -19.22 32.93
C GLU A 106 -7.11 -18.96 32.64
N THR A 107 -6.84 -18.25 31.56
CA THR A 107 -5.51 -17.73 31.20
C THR A 107 -5.55 -16.22 31.14
N ILE A 108 -4.61 -15.57 31.84
CA ILE A 108 -4.42 -14.12 31.81
C ILE A 108 -3.33 -13.83 30.78
N TYR A 109 -3.65 -13.03 29.77
CA TYR A 109 -2.69 -12.65 28.74
C TYR A 109 -1.96 -11.37 29.15
N ALA A 110 -0.66 -11.30 28.87
CA ALA A 110 0.13 -10.10 29.15
C ALA A 110 -0.16 -8.96 28.15
N LYS A 111 -0.52 -9.31 26.90
CA LYS A 111 -0.84 -8.38 25.82
C LYS A 111 -2.13 -8.76 25.12
N LEU A 112 -2.84 -7.74 24.62
CA LEU A 112 -4.05 -7.90 23.81
C LEU A 112 -3.78 -8.68 22.51
N GLU A 113 -2.59 -8.50 21.93
CA GLU A 113 -2.16 -9.16 20.70
C GLU A 113 -2.02 -10.68 20.90
N ASP A 114 -1.43 -11.12 22.01
CA ASP A 114 -1.27 -12.55 22.33
C ASP A 114 -2.63 -13.25 22.44
N ALA A 115 -3.59 -12.59 23.10
CA ALA A 115 -4.97 -13.07 23.18
C ALA A 115 -5.67 -13.11 21.82
N THR A 116 -5.40 -12.12 20.96
CA THR A 116 -5.94 -12.06 19.60
C THR A 116 -5.36 -13.18 18.73
N ASN A 117 -4.05 -13.43 18.82
CA ASN A 117 -3.38 -14.52 18.11
C ASN A 117 -3.88 -15.89 18.58
N PHE A 118 -4.07 -16.06 19.89
CA PHE A 118 -4.67 -17.27 20.46
C PHE A 118 -6.06 -17.56 19.86
N LEU A 119 -6.97 -16.58 19.88
CA LEU A 119 -8.32 -16.75 19.31
C LEU A 119 -8.29 -16.92 17.79
N THR A 120 -7.35 -16.29 17.09
CA THR A 120 -7.16 -16.45 15.63
C THR A 120 -6.82 -17.91 15.31
N GLY A 121 -5.83 -18.50 16.00
CA GLY A 121 -5.46 -19.90 15.81
C GLY A 121 -6.58 -20.89 16.16
N ARG A 122 -7.45 -20.55 17.12
CA ARG A 122 -8.64 -21.34 17.46
C ARG A 122 -9.77 -21.20 16.45
N MET A 123 -9.94 -20.02 15.84
CA MET A 123 -11.00 -19.73 14.87
C MET A 123 -10.73 -20.42 13.54
N PHE A 124 -9.46 -20.48 13.11
CA PHE A 124 -9.03 -21.08 11.83
C PHE A 124 -7.97 -22.17 12.03
N PRO A 125 -8.36 -23.34 12.58
CA PRO A 125 -7.41 -24.43 12.77
C PRO A 125 -6.81 -24.86 11.41
N GLY A 126 -5.48 -24.80 11.29
CA GLY A 126 -4.74 -25.25 10.10
C GLY A 126 -4.46 -24.19 9.03
N LEU A 127 -4.86 -22.92 9.23
CA LEU A 127 -4.59 -21.80 8.31
C LEU A 127 -3.52 -20.86 8.88
N ASN A 128 -2.36 -21.42 9.22
CA ASN A 128 -1.37 -20.77 10.09
C ASN A 128 -0.71 -19.51 9.50
N ASP A 129 -0.78 -19.27 8.18
CA ASP A 129 -0.21 -18.05 7.57
C ASP A 129 -1.19 -17.30 6.66
N THR A 130 -2.25 -17.93 6.16
CA THR A 130 -3.21 -17.32 5.23
C THR A 130 -4.43 -16.68 5.90
N SER A 131 -4.67 -16.97 7.18
CA SER A 131 -5.89 -16.54 7.84
C SER A 131 -5.97 -15.03 8.08
N VAL A 132 -7.20 -14.52 8.12
CA VAL A 132 -7.54 -13.19 8.60
C VAL A 132 -7.57 -13.23 10.13
N GLY A 133 -6.99 -12.24 10.79
CA GLY A 133 -6.97 -12.17 12.25
C GLY A 133 -8.39 -12.15 12.85
N PHE A 134 -8.52 -12.66 14.08
CA PHE A 134 -9.80 -12.70 14.81
C PHE A 134 -10.54 -11.35 14.79
N ARG A 135 -9.82 -10.27 15.10
CA ARG A 135 -10.39 -8.90 15.10
C ARG A 135 -10.75 -8.39 13.71
N GLU A 136 -9.96 -8.75 12.70
CA GLU A 136 -10.22 -8.33 11.32
C GLU A 136 -11.53 -8.93 10.79
N ILE A 137 -11.86 -10.17 11.18
CA ILE A 137 -13.14 -10.82 10.81
C ILE A 137 -14.31 -10.25 11.57
N LEU A 138 -14.11 -9.90 12.84
CA LEU A 138 -15.17 -9.27 13.62
C LEU A 138 -15.54 -7.88 13.09
N GLY A 139 -14.64 -7.19 12.36
CA GLY A 139 -14.92 -5.90 11.73
C GLY A 139 -16.22 -5.87 10.93
N PRO A 140 -16.37 -6.64 9.84
CA PRO A 140 -17.62 -6.69 9.07
C PRO A 140 -18.81 -7.28 9.86
N LEU A 141 -18.57 -8.10 10.89
CA LEU A 141 -19.62 -8.75 11.67
C LEU A 141 -20.20 -7.85 12.79
N ILE A 142 -19.39 -6.94 13.33
CA ILE A 142 -19.76 -6.00 14.40
C ILE A 142 -19.38 -4.60 13.92
N ARG A 143 -20.32 -3.97 13.21
CA ARG A 143 -20.14 -2.61 12.70
C ARG A 143 -20.15 -1.58 13.82
N ASP A 144 -19.27 -0.60 13.71
CA ASP A 144 -19.30 0.56 14.60
C ASP A 144 -20.55 1.41 14.32
N GLU A 145 -21.12 2.01 15.36
CA GLU A 145 -22.35 2.83 15.26
C GLU A 145 -22.22 4.02 14.27
N ARG A 146 -20.99 4.54 14.10
CA ARG A 146 -20.69 5.65 13.19
C ARG A 146 -20.18 5.19 11.81
N SER A 147 -20.22 3.90 11.53
CA SER A 147 -19.91 3.40 10.18
C SER A 147 -21.00 3.81 9.20
N GLU A 148 -20.60 4.13 7.97
CA GLU A 148 -21.55 4.44 6.89
C GLU A 148 -21.83 3.18 6.06
N PHE A 149 -23.06 3.02 5.59
CA PHE A 149 -23.44 1.90 4.71
C PHE A 149 -23.07 2.12 3.24
N LYS A 150 -22.18 3.09 2.94
CA LYS A 150 -21.73 3.36 1.57
C LYS A 150 -20.88 2.25 0.98
N SER A 151 -20.19 1.49 1.81
CA SER A 151 -19.32 0.40 1.39
C SER A 151 -19.43 -0.79 2.36
N ILE A 152 -19.34 -2.00 1.81
CA ILE A 152 -19.33 -3.23 2.59
C ILE A 152 -18.05 -3.38 3.41
N VAL A 153 -16.91 -2.87 2.89
CA VAL A 153 -15.60 -2.95 3.56
C VAL A 153 -15.39 -1.88 4.64
N ALA A 154 -16.15 -0.78 4.60
CA ALA A 154 -16.06 0.30 5.57
C ALA A 154 -16.93 0.01 6.81
N ALA A 155 -16.48 -0.92 7.66
CA ALA A 155 -17.20 -1.34 8.86
C ALA A 155 -16.85 -0.54 10.13
N TYR A 156 -15.85 0.35 10.06
CA TYR A 156 -15.29 1.09 11.19
C TYR A 156 -15.80 2.54 11.26
N ASP A 157 -15.59 3.21 12.40
CA ASP A 157 -15.89 4.64 12.56
C ASP A 157 -15.20 5.48 11.46
N THR A 158 -15.99 6.27 10.72
CA THR A 158 -15.52 7.13 9.63
C THR A 158 -14.47 8.16 10.09
N LYS A 159 -14.47 8.53 11.37
CA LYS A 159 -13.45 9.43 11.93
C LYS A 159 -12.06 8.79 12.03
N ALA A 160 -12.00 7.47 12.15
CA ALA A 160 -10.73 6.76 12.31
C ALA A 160 -9.95 6.59 11.00
N ARG A 161 -10.56 6.89 9.84
CA ARG A 161 -9.96 6.78 8.49
C ARG A 161 -9.18 5.47 8.29
N VAL A 162 -9.78 4.37 8.76
CA VAL A 162 -9.16 3.04 8.65
C VAL A 162 -9.12 2.65 7.16
N PRO A 163 -7.95 2.22 6.64
CA PRO A 163 -7.85 1.77 5.25
C PRO A 163 -8.76 0.58 4.95
N ASP A 164 -9.24 0.51 3.71
CA ASP A 164 -10.07 -0.60 3.28
C ASP A 164 -9.31 -1.94 3.36
N ASN A 165 -9.91 -2.90 4.06
CA ASN A 165 -9.42 -4.27 4.14
C ASN A 165 -10.46 -5.23 3.56
N TYR A 166 -10.12 -5.80 2.39
CA TYR A 166 -10.97 -6.76 1.69
C TYR A 166 -10.75 -8.19 2.20
N ALA A 167 -9.66 -8.46 2.92
CA ALA A 167 -9.29 -9.81 3.33
C ALA A 167 -10.40 -10.55 4.10
N PRO A 168 -11.11 -9.95 5.08
CA PRO A 168 -12.23 -10.61 5.75
C PRO A 168 -13.32 -11.07 4.79
N HIS A 169 -13.67 -10.24 3.82
CA HIS A 169 -14.73 -10.53 2.84
C HIS A 169 -14.30 -11.63 1.88
N LEU A 170 -13.09 -11.52 1.33
CA LEU A 170 -12.52 -12.52 0.43
C LEU A 170 -12.45 -13.89 1.10
N MET A 171 -12.01 -13.94 2.37
CA MET A 171 -11.96 -15.18 3.13
C MET A 171 -13.35 -15.78 3.37
N LEU A 172 -14.35 -14.97 3.72
CA LEU A 172 -15.73 -15.42 3.90
C LEU A 172 -16.37 -15.92 2.60
N LEU A 173 -15.90 -15.43 1.44
CA LEU A 173 -16.30 -15.90 0.11
C LEU A 173 -15.50 -17.12 -0.36
N GLY A 174 -14.53 -17.61 0.42
CA GLY A 174 -13.67 -18.74 0.05
C GLY A 174 -12.62 -18.42 -1.00
N ILE A 175 -12.28 -17.14 -1.19
CA ILE A 175 -11.26 -16.69 -2.13
C ILE A 175 -9.89 -16.74 -1.44
N ASP A 176 -8.88 -17.25 -2.16
CA ASP A 176 -7.51 -17.33 -1.64
C ASP A 176 -6.91 -15.93 -1.40
N LEU A 177 -6.50 -15.70 -0.16
CA LEU A 177 -5.87 -14.47 0.28
C LEU A 177 -4.43 -14.31 -0.17
N ASN A 178 -3.76 -15.37 -0.60
CA ASN A 178 -2.40 -15.29 -1.14
C ASN A 178 -2.35 -14.40 -2.38
N ILE A 179 -3.33 -14.56 -3.28
CA ILE A 179 -3.46 -13.73 -4.49
C ILE A 179 -3.65 -12.27 -4.09
N TYR A 180 -4.58 -12.00 -3.17
CA TYR A 180 -4.85 -10.64 -2.68
C TYR A 180 -3.62 -9.98 -2.05
N ARG A 181 -2.89 -10.72 -1.21
CA ARG A 181 -1.67 -10.23 -0.58
C ARG A 181 -0.55 -9.97 -1.59
N SER A 182 -0.39 -10.85 -2.57
CA SER A 182 0.58 -10.69 -3.67
C SER A 182 0.30 -9.42 -4.46
N ILE A 183 -0.97 -9.18 -4.83
CA ILE A 183 -1.40 -7.94 -5.50
C ILE A 183 -1.03 -6.71 -4.65
N LYS A 184 -1.29 -6.75 -3.34
CA LYS A 184 -0.93 -5.64 -2.44
C LYS A 184 0.57 -5.38 -2.36
N VAL A 185 1.39 -6.43 -2.34
CA VAL A 185 2.86 -6.29 -2.35
C VAL A 185 3.32 -5.64 -3.66
N ILE A 186 2.85 -6.13 -4.80
CA ILE A 186 3.17 -5.58 -6.13
C ILE A 186 2.76 -4.10 -6.23
N LEU A 187 1.56 -3.74 -5.75
CA LEU A 187 1.11 -2.35 -5.75
C LEU A 187 2.02 -1.45 -4.92
N LYS A 188 2.47 -1.91 -3.74
CA LYS A 188 3.39 -1.16 -2.89
C LYS A 188 4.77 -0.99 -3.54
N GLU A 189 5.26 -2.01 -4.24
CA GLU A 189 6.50 -1.94 -5.00
C GLU A 189 6.39 -0.93 -6.16
N LEU A 190 5.27 -0.94 -6.90
CA LEU A 190 5.00 0.03 -7.95
C LEU A 190 4.97 1.47 -7.42
N GLU A 191 4.32 1.71 -6.27
CA GLU A 191 4.31 3.02 -5.63
C GLU A 191 5.71 3.49 -5.22
N ALA A 192 6.54 2.58 -4.71
CA ALA A 192 7.94 2.88 -4.36
C ALA A 192 8.77 3.24 -5.60
N ILE A 193 8.64 2.47 -6.69
CA ILE A 193 9.32 2.73 -7.95
C ILE A 193 8.90 4.09 -8.52
N ALA A 194 7.59 4.38 -8.53
CA ALA A 194 7.09 5.66 -9.02
C ALA A 194 7.61 6.86 -8.19
N ALA A 195 7.75 6.69 -6.87
CA ALA A 195 8.33 7.71 -6.00
C ALA A 195 9.82 7.94 -6.26
N GLU A 196 10.60 6.87 -6.50
CA GLU A 196 12.01 6.98 -6.92
C GLU A 196 12.13 7.62 -8.30
N GLU A 197 11.28 7.25 -9.26
CA GLU A 197 11.26 7.86 -10.59
C GLU A 197 11.01 9.37 -10.51
N GLY A 198 10.08 9.80 -9.64
CA GLY A 198 9.85 11.21 -9.33
C GLY A 198 11.09 11.91 -8.78
N ARG A 199 11.76 11.31 -7.78
CA ARG A 199 13.00 11.87 -7.20
C ARG A 199 14.14 11.95 -8.20
N ILE A 200 14.32 10.95 -9.06
CA ILE A 200 15.34 10.96 -10.11
C ILE A 200 15.02 12.07 -11.12
N LYS A 201 13.75 12.22 -11.52
CA LYS A 201 13.32 13.29 -12.42
C LYS A 201 13.63 14.68 -11.85
N GLU A 202 13.29 14.92 -10.59
CA GLU A 202 13.61 16.18 -9.90
C GLU A 202 15.13 16.41 -9.80
N SER A 203 15.89 15.37 -9.46
CA SER A 203 17.36 15.48 -9.34
C SER A 203 18.03 15.80 -10.68
N VAL A 204 17.58 15.19 -11.77
CA VAL A 204 18.10 15.47 -13.11
C VAL A 204 17.73 16.88 -13.56
N GLN A 205 16.51 17.36 -13.27
CA GLN A 205 16.11 18.75 -13.52
C GLN A 205 17.00 19.75 -12.75
N LEU A 206 17.30 19.46 -11.48
CA LEU A 206 18.16 20.31 -10.64
C LEU A 206 19.61 20.36 -11.16
N VAL A 207 20.18 19.22 -11.58
CA VAL A 207 21.56 19.14 -12.09
C VAL A 207 21.69 19.76 -13.48
N ARG A 208 20.70 19.57 -14.35
CA ARG A 208 20.73 20.07 -15.74
C ARG A 208 20.20 21.51 -15.88
N GLN A 209 19.56 22.06 -14.84
CA GLN A 209 18.79 23.33 -14.88
C GLN A 209 17.81 23.43 -16.06
N LYS A 210 17.39 22.29 -16.61
CA LYS A 210 16.51 22.19 -17.78
C LYS A 210 15.45 21.14 -17.52
N ASP A 211 14.23 21.40 -17.97
CA ASP A 211 13.14 20.44 -17.82
C ASP A 211 13.32 19.27 -18.82
N PHE A 212 12.84 18.07 -18.47
CA PHE A 212 12.97 16.88 -19.32
C PHE A 212 12.33 17.06 -20.71
N LYS A 213 11.28 17.87 -20.79
CA LYS A 213 10.67 18.24 -22.07
C LYS A 213 11.59 19.09 -22.94
N GLU A 214 12.32 20.03 -22.34
CA GLU A 214 13.27 20.88 -23.04
C GLU A 214 14.47 20.07 -23.52
N ALA A 215 15.02 19.20 -22.66
CA ALA A 215 16.12 18.31 -23.05
C ALA A 215 15.74 17.36 -24.20
N ARG A 216 14.49 16.88 -24.24
CA ARG A 216 13.99 16.06 -25.35
C ARG A 216 13.76 16.85 -26.62
N SER A 217 13.33 18.12 -26.51
CA SER A 217 13.22 19.03 -27.64
C SER A 217 14.59 19.37 -28.22
N ASP A 218 15.58 19.62 -27.38
CA ASP A 218 16.96 19.89 -27.78
C ASP A 218 17.57 18.69 -28.50
N LEU A 219 17.34 17.47 -28.00
CA LEU A 219 17.80 16.24 -28.63
C LEU A 219 17.19 16.06 -30.02
N ASN A 220 15.88 16.27 -30.16
CA ASN A 220 15.21 16.15 -31.44
C ASN A 220 15.71 17.19 -32.45
N ALA A 221 15.95 18.44 -32.00
CA ALA A 221 16.51 19.48 -32.85
C ALA A 221 17.95 19.15 -33.31
N LEU A 222 18.76 18.57 -32.43
CA LEU A 222 20.10 18.08 -32.76
C LEU A 222 20.07 16.90 -33.74
N GLU A 223 19.11 15.97 -33.60
CA GLU A 223 18.91 14.88 -34.57
C GLU A 223 18.55 15.43 -35.95
N GLU A 224 17.65 16.41 -36.02
CA GLU A 224 17.26 17.07 -37.27
C GLU A 224 18.44 17.83 -37.92
N GLU A 225 19.27 18.52 -37.14
CA GLU A 225 20.49 19.15 -37.64
C GLU A 225 21.49 18.12 -38.19
N VAL A 226 21.68 17.00 -37.50
CA VAL A 226 22.59 15.93 -37.95
C VAL A 226 22.09 15.29 -39.24
N GLU A 227 20.79 15.10 -39.38
CA GLU A 227 20.16 14.56 -40.59
C GLU A 227 20.31 15.54 -41.77
N THR A 228 20.08 16.83 -41.53
CA THR A 228 20.31 17.89 -42.53
C THR A 228 21.78 17.96 -42.98
N ILE A 229 22.73 17.80 -42.06
CA ILE A 229 24.15 17.77 -42.39
C ILE A 229 24.49 16.52 -43.23
N ARG A 230 23.92 15.36 -42.90
CA ARG A 230 24.10 14.13 -43.69
C ARG A 230 23.55 14.29 -45.11
N GLU A 231 22.33 14.80 -45.26
CA GLU A 231 21.75 15.08 -46.57
C GLU A 231 22.59 16.10 -47.35
N GLY A 232 23.14 17.12 -46.67
CA GLY A 232 24.06 18.08 -47.27
C GLY A 232 25.37 17.45 -47.73
N ILE A 233 25.93 16.50 -46.98
CA ILE A 233 27.13 15.73 -47.36
C ILE A 233 26.83 14.84 -48.57
N ASP A 234 25.72 14.10 -48.55
CA ASP A 234 25.33 13.21 -49.65
C ASP A 234 25.03 14.01 -50.93
N ALA A 235 24.42 15.19 -50.81
CA ALA A 235 24.20 16.12 -51.91
C ALA A 235 25.51 16.71 -52.45
N LEU A 236 26.50 16.95 -51.59
CA LEU A 236 27.81 17.45 -51.99
C LEU A 236 28.61 16.37 -52.72
N GLU A 237 28.57 15.12 -52.24
CA GLU A 237 29.22 13.96 -52.88
C GLU A 237 28.59 13.60 -54.23
N SER A 238 27.28 13.84 -54.39
CA SER A 238 26.54 13.58 -55.64
C SER A 238 26.52 14.78 -56.60
N ALA A 239 27.08 15.93 -56.22
CA ALA A 239 27.16 17.09 -57.09
C ALA A 239 28.19 16.87 -58.21
N PRO A 240 27.83 17.12 -59.49
CA PRO A 240 28.76 16.98 -60.62
C PRO A 240 30.05 17.83 -60.47
N ALA A 241 29.95 18.93 -59.73
CA ALA A 241 31.07 19.81 -59.41
C ALA A 241 32.10 19.14 -58.49
N TYR A 242 31.72 18.17 -57.66
CA TYR A 242 32.63 17.46 -56.78
C TYR A 242 33.59 16.56 -57.57
N ASP A 243 33.08 15.84 -58.56
CA ASP A 243 33.91 15.05 -59.48
C ASP A 243 34.81 15.94 -60.36
N VAL A 244 34.33 17.12 -60.76
CA VAL A 244 35.13 18.10 -61.51
C VAL A 244 36.27 18.65 -60.65
N VAL A 245 36.00 19.11 -59.42
CA VAL A 245 37.03 19.64 -58.52
C VAL A 245 38.00 18.52 -58.10
N ARG A 246 37.52 17.30 -57.87
CA ARG A 246 38.36 16.13 -57.59
C ARG A 246 39.28 15.80 -58.78
N GLY A 247 38.75 15.87 -60.00
CA GLY A 247 39.53 15.71 -61.22
C GLY A 247 40.60 16.80 -61.39
N GLU A 248 40.25 18.05 -61.13
CA GLU A 248 41.20 19.18 -61.18
C GLU A 248 42.32 19.05 -60.14
N ILE A 249 42.02 18.56 -58.93
CA ILE A 249 43.02 18.30 -57.90
C ILE A 249 43.99 17.19 -58.34
N LEU A 250 43.48 16.09 -58.90
CA LEU A 250 44.31 15.00 -59.43
C LEU A 250 45.20 15.48 -60.58
N ASP A 251 44.64 16.28 -61.49
CA ASP A 251 45.40 16.89 -62.59
C ASP A 251 46.53 17.81 -62.10
N ILE A 252 46.29 18.56 -61.02
CA ILE A 252 47.29 19.42 -60.40
C ILE A 252 48.38 18.59 -59.71
N GLU A 253 48.03 17.48 -59.06
CA GLU A 253 48.99 16.56 -58.46
C GLU A 253 49.88 15.89 -59.52
N ASP A 254 49.30 15.44 -60.62
CA ASP A 254 50.04 14.84 -61.74
C ASP A 254 50.97 15.87 -62.39
N LYS A 255 50.50 17.11 -62.61
CA LYS A 255 51.34 18.21 -63.09
C LYS A 255 52.48 18.54 -62.13
N MET A 256 52.22 18.52 -60.81
CA MET A 256 53.27 18.69 -59.80
C MET A 256 54.29 17.55 -59.82
N ALA A 257 53.84 16.31 -59.97
CA ALA A 257 54.70 15.14 -60.07
C ALA A 257 55.60 15.19 -61.32
N ASP A 258 55.04 15.59 -62.47
CA ASP A 258 55.79 15.74 -63.71
C ASP A 258 56.78 16.90 -63.68
N LEU A 259 56.42 18.04 -63.09
CA LEU A 259 57.35 19.16 -62.89
C LEU A 259 58.50 18.76 -61.93
N ARG A 260 58.22 17.97 -60.89
CA ARG A 260 59.26 17.42 -60.01
C ARG A 260 60.18 16.46 -60.75
N ARG A 261 59.64 15.60 -61.63
CA ARG A 261 60.44 14.70 -62.49
C ARG A 261 61.34 15.50 -63.44
N ARG A 262 60.79 16.48 -64.18
CA ARG A 262 61.57 17.33 -65.09
C ARG A 262 62.69 18.10 -64.39
N LYS A 263 62.40 18.65 -63.21
CA LYS A 263 63.40 19.34 -62.38
C LYS A 263 64.53 18.39 -61.93
N SER A 264 64.21 17.12 -61.66
CA SER A 264 65.24 16.11 -61.35
C SER A 264 66.09 15.72 -62.56
N THR A 265 65.52 15.70 -63.76
CA THR A 265 66.24 15.39 -65.01
C THR A 265 67.15 16.54 -65.45
N ASP A 266 66.69 17.79 -65.33
CA ASP A 266 67.48 18.98 -65.66
C ASP A 266 68.65 19.19 -64.67
N GLN A 267 68.45 18.84 -63.39
CA GLN A 267 69.56 18.81 -62.42
C GLN A 267 70.60 17.75 -62.75
N ASN A 268 70.21 16.58 -63.26
CA ASN A 268 71.15 15.53 -63.67
C ASN A 268 71.90 15.85 -64.98
N LEU A 269 71.31 16.60 -65.91
CA LEU A 269 71.99 17.08 -67.13
C LEU A 269 72.99 18.21 -66.84
N ALA A 270 72.69 19.11 -65.88
CA ALA A 270 73.63 20.16 -65.47
C ALA A 270 74.90 19.62 -64.76
N PHE A 271 74.85 18.40 -64.20
CA PHE A 271 76.03 17.74 -63.61
C PHE A 271 76.94 17.08 -64.65
N ILE A 272 76.45 16.77 -65.86
CA ILE A 272 77.26 16.12 -66.92
C ILE A 272 78.03 17.17 -67.75
N ASP A 273 77.48 18.37 -67.97
CA ASP A 273 78.17 19.45 -68.70
C ASP A 273 79.18 20.27 -67.86
N SER A 274 79.34 19.98 -66.56
CA SER A 274 80.35 20.61 -65.69
C SER A 274 81.54 19.70 -65.37
N SER A 275 81.67 18.55 -66.05
CA SER A 275 82.75 17.57 -65.87
C SER A 275 83.57 17.31 -67.14
N HIS A 276 83.95 18.37 -67.86
CA HIS A 276 85.02 18.36 -68.86
C HIS A 276 86.02 19.50 -68.65
#